data_AF-A0A926AAB6-F1
#
_entry.id   AF-A0A926AAB6-F1
#
_cell.length_a   1.000
_cell.length_b   1.000
_cell.length_c   1.000
_cell.angle_alpha   90.00
_cell.angle_beta   90.00
_cell.angle_gamma   90.00
#
_symmetry.space_group_name_H-M   'P 1'
#
loop_
_entity.id
_entity.type
_entity.pdbx_description
1 polymer ?
#
loop_
_entity_poly.entity_id
_entity_poly.type
_entity_poly.pdbx_seq_one_letter_code
_entity_poly.pdbx_strand_id
1 'polypeptide(L)'
;ATMSPGGTNAGEQIALETPADGTSDETNNPIITVGGKTFILLDGVWTDTTYAPDTMTPEQVVFLSDAYFALLDAQPELAEYFALGERVIVVLDDVAYEVVVE
;
A
#
# COMPACT_ATOMS: atom_id res chain seq x y z
N ALA A 1 -21.05 38.52 45.68
CA ALA A 1 -20.45 37.33 45.03
C ALA A 1 -20.84 37.34 43.55
N THR A 2 -20.08 36.63 42.70
CA THR A 2 -20.09 36.56 41.21
C THR A 2 -19.20 37.64 40.55
N MET A 3 -17.88 37.44 40.43
CA MET A 3 -17.11 36.63 39.45
C MET A 3 -17.16 37.15 38.01
N SER A 4 -15.99 37.55 37.53
CA SER A 4 -15.62 38.00 36.18
C SER A 4 -15.69 36.89 35.12
N PRO A 5 -15.76 37.27 33.83
CA PRO A 5 -14.99 36.64 32.75
C PRO A 5 -13.84 37.60 32.35
N GLY A 6 -12.57 37.18 32.20
CA GLY A 6 -12.08 36.27 31.16
C GLY A 6 -12.22 36.97 29.80
N GLY A 7 -11.21 37.36 29.03
CA GLY A 7 -9.79 37.04 28.95
C GLY A 7 -9.41 37.21 27.47
N THR A 8 -8.57 38.22 27.18
CA THR A 8 -7.71 38.42 25.99
C THR A 8 -8.27 38.21 24.57
N ASN A 9 -8.28 39.31 23.81
CA ASN A 9 -8.51 39.36 22.37
C ASN A 9 -7.33 38.83 21.53
N ALA A 10 -7.70 38.01 20.55
CA ALA A 10 -7.26 37.93 19.15
C ALA A 10 -6.02 38.70 18.65
N GLY A 11 -5.08 37.95 18.04
CA GLY A 11 -4.05 38.42 17.10
C GLY A 11 -3.31 37.23 16.47
N GLU A 12 -3.02 37.30 15.16
CA GLU A 12 -2.40 36.30 14.24
C GLU A 12 -3.22 35.03 13.95
N GLN A 13 -4.02 34.90 12.88
CA GLN A 13 -3.75 35.05 11.43
C GLN A 13 -2.53 34.25 10.95
N ILE A 14 -2.73 32.95 10.72
CA ILE A 14 -2.06 32.26 9.60
C ILE A 14 -3.15 31.76 8.65
N ALA A 15 -3.46 32.60 7.67
CA ALA A 15 -4.17 32.19 6.48
C ALA A 15 -3.26 31.29 5.66
N LEU A 16 -3.68 30.04 5.48
CA LEU A 16 -3.30 29.24 4.32
C LEU A 16 -4.61 28.74 3.73
N GLU A 17 -5.31 29.64 3.04
CA GLU A 17 -6.24 29.23 2.01
C GLU A 17 -5.42 28.68 0.84
N THR A 18 -5.65 27.45 0.45
CA THR A 18 -5.63 27.11 -0.97
C THR A 18 -6.78 26.15 -1.23
N PRO A 19 -7.76 26.53 -2.05
CA PRO A 19 -8.84 25.64 -2.46
C PRO A 19 -8.27 24.68 -3.51
N ALA A 20 -8.52 23.39 -3.34
CA ALA A 20 -8.48 22.44 -4.45
C ALA A 20 -9.81 21.70 -4.43
N ASP A 21 -10.77 22.31 -5.11
CA ASP A 21 -11.80 21.57 -5.81
C ASP A 21 -11.10 20.50 -6.66
N GLY A 22 -11.50 19.26 -6.42
CA GLY A 22 -10.93 18.08 -7.03
C GLY A 22 -11.84 16.95 -6.66
N THR A 23 -13.00 16.90 -7.30
CA THR A 23 -13.72 15.64 -7.50
C THR A 23 -12.80 14.74 -8.33
N SER A 24 -11.77 14.17 -7.69
CA SER A 24 -11.24 12.91 -8.15
C SER A 24 -12.36 11.93 -7.88
N ASP A 25 -12.90 11.32 -8.94
CA ASP A 25 -13.45 9.98 -8.86
C ASP A 25 -12.36 9.09 -8.22
N GLU A 26 -12.25 9.13 -6.89
CA GLU A 26 -11.39 8.25 -6.13
C GLU A 26 -11.97 6.87 -6.34
N THR A 27 -11.45 6.18 -7.35
CA THR A 27 -11.55 4.73 -7.41
C THR A 27 -10.90 4.26 -6.12
N ASN A 28 -11.73 4.00 -5.11
CA ASN A 28 -11.30 3.61 -3.78
C ASN A 28 -10.74 2.20 -3.93
N ASN A 29 -9.47 2.12 -4.33
CA ASN A 29 -8.76 0.87 -4.47
C ASN A 29 -8.59 0.29 -3.06
N PRO A 30 -8.99 -0.97 -2.84
CA PRO A 30 -8.78 -1.64 -1.56
C PRO A 30 -7.32 -1.53 -1.11
N ILE A 31 -7.13 -1.16 0.16
CA ILE A 31 -5.81 -1.10 0.82
C ILE A 31 -5.85 -2.04 2.01
N ILE A 32 -4.81 -2.88 2.14
CA ILE A 32 -4.67 -3.83 3.25
C ILE A 32 -3.23 -3.87 3.75
N THR A 33 -3.06 -4.32 5.00
CA THR A 33 -1.73 -4.51 5.60
C THR A 33 -1.59 -5.97 6.04
N VAL A 34 -0.50 -6.62 5.60
CA VAL A 34 -0.14 -8.00 5.93
C VAL A 34 1.36 -8.05 6.20
N GLY A 35 1.79 -8.75 7.25
CA GLY A 35 3.22 -8.90 7.60
C GLY A 35 4.04 -7.62 7.65
N GLY A 36 3.44 -6.51 8.10
CA GLY A 36 4.10 -5.19 8.17
C GLY A 36 4.22 -4.45 6.83
N LYS A 37 3.70 -5.01 5.73
CA LYS A 37 3.64 -4.40 4.41
C LYS A 37 2.25 -3.90 4.08
N THR A 38 2.18 -2.85 3.26
CA THR A 38 0.93 -2.28 2.78
C THR A 38 0.75 -2.58 1.30
N PHE A 39 -0.41 -3.11 0.95
CA PHE A 39 -0.79 -3.48 -0.40
C PHE A 39 -1.99 -2.66 -0.86
N ILE A 40 -1.98 -2.29 -2.14
CA ILE A 40 -3.08 -1.65 -2.83
C ILE A 40 -3.53 -2.54 -4.00
N LEU A 41 -4.83 -2.72 -4.19
CA LEU A 41 -5.36 -3.47 -5.31
C LEU A 41 -5.44 -2.56 -6.55
N LEU A 42 -4.57 -2.80 -7.52
CA LEU A 42 -4.50 -2.06 -8.79
C LEU A 42 -4.83 -3.02 -9.94
N ASP A 43 -5.87 -2.73 -10.71
CA ASP A 43 -6.26 -3.54 -11.88
C ASP A 43 -6.39 -5.06 -11.57
N GLY A 44 -6.81 -5.41 -10.35
CA GLY A 44 -6.94 -6.80 -9.90
C GLY A 44 -5.64 -7.45 -9.41
N VAL A 45 -4.55 -6.69 -9.25
CA VAL A 45 -3.26 -7.14 -8.73
C VAL A 45 -2.98 -6.47 -7.38
N TRP A 46 -2.76 -7.26 -6.34
CA TRP A 46 -2.31 -6.73 -5.05
C TRP A 46 -0.86 -6.27 -5.16
N THR A 47 -0.61 -4.99 -5.03
CA THR A 47 0.71 -4.39 -5.23
C THR A 47 1.25 -3.84 -3.91
N ASP A 48 2.40 -4.31 -3.47
CA ASP A 48 3.15 -3.73 -2.35
C ASP A 48 3.49 -2.27 -2.69
N THR A 49 3.12 -1.34 -1.80
CA THR A 49 3.37 0.10 -1.97
C THR A 49 4.85 0.48 -2.07
N THR A 50 5.76 -0.43 -1.71
CA THR A 50 7.22 -0.25 -1.89
C THR A 50 7.73 -0.66 -3.27
N TYR A 51 6.89 -1.32 -4.09
CA TYR A 51 7.24 -1.67 -5.46
C TYR A 51 7.35 -0.42 -6.34
N ALA A 52 8.51 -0.28 -6.99
CA ALA A 52 8.80 0.83 -7.89
C ALA A 52 8.94 0.31 -9.34
N PRO A 53 7.88 0.36 -10.16
CA PRO A 53 7.88 -0.25 -11.51
C PRO A 53 8.90 0.38 -12.47
N ASP A 54 9.31 1.63 -12.23
CA ASP A 54 10.32 2.31 -13.05
C ASP A 54 11.75 1.81 -12.79
N THR A 55 11.99 1.19 -11.63
CA THR A 55 13.34 0.79 -11.19
C THR A 55 13.47 -0.69 -10.85
N MET A 56 12.35 -1.39 -10.68
CA MET A 56 12.31 -2.81 -10.33
C MET A 56 11.69 -3.60 -11.47
N THR A 57 12.27 -4.76 -11.79
CA THR A 57 11.67 -5.75 -12.69
C THR A 57 11.29 -6.96 -11.85
N PRO A 58 10.00 -7.33 -11.77
CA PRO A 58 9.58 -8.43 -10.91
C PRO A 58 9.97 -9.78 -11.48
N GLU A 59 10.39 -10.69 -10.62
CA GLU A 59 10.51 -12.11 -10.92
C GLU A 59 9.12 -12.73 -10.95
N GLN A 60 8.68 -13.10 -12.15
CA GLN A 60 7.37 -13.71 -12.34
C GLN A 60 7.39 -15.18 -11.93
N VAL A 61 6.41 -15.57 -11.12
CA VAL A 61 6.23 -16.92 -10.61
C VAL A 61 4.80 -17.36 -10.86
N VAL A 62 4.64 -18.48 -11.56
CA VAL A 62 3.32 -19.02 -11.86
C VAL A 62 2.66 -19.54 -10.58
N PHE A 63 1.44 -19.11 -10.30
CA PHE A 63 0.68 -19.51 -9.12
C PHE A 63 0.50 -21.04 -9.07
N LEU A 64 0.72 -21.64 -7.89
CA LEU A 64 0.66 -23.09 -7.64
C LEU A 64 1.58 -23.94 -8.53
N SER A 65 2.62 -23.36 -9.14
CA SER A 65 3.66 -24.11 -9.84
C SER A 65 4.72 -24.68 -8.89
N ASP A 66 5.56 -25.60 -9.39
CA ASP A 66 6.72 -26.09 -8.63
C ASP A 66 7.66 -24.95 -8.19
N ALA A 67 7.83 -23.92 -9.04
CA ALA A 67 8.65 -22.75 -8.72
C ALA A 67 8.04 -21.90 -7.60
N TYR A 68 6.71 -21.80 -7.54
CA TYR A 68 5.99 -21.13 -6.45
C TYR A 68 6.24 -21.81 -5.12
N PHE A 69 6.11 -23.13 -5.05
CA PHE A 69 6.37 -23.87 -3.81
C PHE A 69 7.84 -23.81 -3.40
N ALA A 70 8.77 -23.94 -4.36
CA ALA A 70 10.20 -23.81 -4.08
C ALA A 70 10.56 -22.40 -3.55
N LEU A 71 9.91 -21.35 -4.06
CA LEU A 71 10.07 -19.99 -3.57
C LEU A 71 9.56 -19.85 -2.12
N LEU A 72 8.39 -20.40 -1.81
CA LEU A 72 7.85 -20.37 -0.45
C LEU A 72 8.68 -21.18 0.55
N ASP A 73 9.29 -22.28 0.14
CA ASP A 73 10.23 -23.04 0.98
C ASP A 73 11.50 -22.24 1.28
N ALA A 74 11.98 -21.44 0.32
CA ALA A 74 13.16 -20.59 0.50
C ALA A 74 12.86 -19.32 1.30
N GLN A 75 11.69 -18.72 1.09
CA GLN A 75 11.26 -17.44 1.64
C GLN A 75 9.84 -17.56 2.23
N PRO A 76 9.70 -18.12 3.45
CA PRO A 76 8.40 -18.41 4.04
C PRO A 76 7.55 -17.16 4.33
N GLU A 77 8.17 -15.98 4.44
CA GLU A 77 7.47 -14.69 4.58
C GLU A 77 6.59 -14.36 3.37
N LEU A 78 6.93 -14.86 2.18
CA LEU A 78 6.12 -14.64 0.98
C LEU A 78 4.76 -15.32 1.04
N ALA A 79 4.59 -16.37 1.86
CA ALA A 79 3.35 -17.12 1.92
C ALA A 79 2.17 -16.28 2.45
N GLU A 80 2.40 -15.40 3.43
CA GLU A 80 1.32 -14.54 3.94
C GLU A 80 0.92 -13.46 2.92
N TYR A 81 1.87 -12.96 2.12
CA TYR A 81 1.59 -11.97 1.08
C TYR A 81 0.89 -12.59 -0.13
N PHE A 82 1.30 -13.78 -0.56
CA PHE A 82 0.65 -14.49 -1.68
C PHE A 82 -0.73 -15.02 -1.32
N ALA A 83 -1.08 -15.13 -0.03
CA ALA A 83 -2.44 -15.45 0.40
C ALA A 83 -3.48 -14.35 0.06
N LEU A 84 -3.04 -13.16 -0.36
CA LEU A 84 -3.92 -12.05 -0.73
C LEU A 84 -4.71 -12.31 -2.02
N GLY A 85 -4.18 -13.13 -2.92
CA GLY A 85 -4.85 -13.48 -4.16
C GLY A 85 -3.94 -14.20 -5.15
N GLU A 86 -4.47 -14.46 -6.34
CA GLU A 86 -3.77 -15.18 -7.41
C GLU A 86 -2.77 -14.28 -8.17
N ARG A 87 -2.85 -12.95 -7.97
CA ARG A 87 -1.93 -11.97 -8.56
C ARG A 87 -1.48 -10.99 -7.49
N VAL A 88 -0.20 -11.08 -7.12
CA VAL A 88 0.41 -10.29 -6.05
C VAL A 88 1.81 -9.87 -6.48
N ILE A 89 2.13 -8.59 -6.35
CA ILE A 89 3.48 -8.05 -6.45
C ILE A 89 3.94 -7.67 -5.05
N VAL A 90 5.07 -8.22 -4.62
CA VAL A 90 5.66 -7.94 -3.31
C VAL A 90 7.17 -7.73 -3.43
N VAL A 91 7.71 -6.79 -2.65
CA VAL A 91 9.15 -6.58 -2.58
C VAL A 91 9.69 -7.22 -1.31
N LEU A 92 10.59 -8.19 -1.41
CA LEU A 92 11.26 -8.80 -0.26
C LEU A 92 12.77 -8.74 -0.49
N ASP A 93 13.53 -8.27 0.51
CA ASP A 93 14.98 -8.08 0.43
C ASP A 93 15.45 -7.35 -0.86
N ASP A 94 14.78 -6.24 -1.21
CA ASP A 94 15.00 -5.44 -2.43
C ASP A 94 14.71 -6.16 -3.76
N VAL A 95 14.14 -7.37 -3.74
CA VAL A 95 13.71 -8.13 -4.91
C VAL A 95 12.19 -8.08 -5.04
N ALA A 96 11.69 -7.72 -6.22
CA ALA A 96 10.27 -7.76 -6.52
C ALA A 96 9.88 -9.15 -7.05
N TYR A 97 8.83 -9.74 -6.49
CA TYR A 97 8.23 -10.99 -6.94
C TYR A 97 6.80 -10.72 -7.41
N GLU A 98 6.43 -11.23 -8.58
CA GLU A 98 5.06 -11.16 -9.09
C GLU A 98 4.50 -12.57 -9.27
N VAL A 99 3.38 -12.85 -8.62
CA VAL A 99 2.62 -14.06 -8.87
C VAL A 99 1.68 -13.83 -10.06
N VAL A 100 1.73 -14.73 -11.05
CA VAL A 100 0.89 -14.70 -12.25
C VAL A 100 0.11 -15.99 -12.44
N VAL A 101 -1.05 -15.91 -13.08
CA VAL A 101 -1.80 -17.07 -13.55
C VAL A 101 -1.36 -17.41 -14.98
N GLU A 102 -1.31 -18.70 -15.34
CA GLU A 102 -0.99 -19.15 -16.72
C GLU A 102 -2.04 -18.72 -17.76
#